data_AF-A0A953EAP7-F1
#
_entry.id   AF-A0A953EAP7-F1
#
_cell.length_a   1.000
_cell.length_b   1.000
_cell.length_c   1.000
_cell.angle_alpha   90.00
_cell.angle_beta   90.00
_cell.angle_gamma   90.00
#
_symmetry.space_group_name_H-M   'P 1'
#
loop_
_entity.id
_entity.type
_entity.pdbx_description
1 polymer ?
#
loop_
_entity_poly.entity_id
_entity_poly.type
_entity_poly.pdbx_seq_one_letter_code
_entity_poly.pdbx_strand_id
1 'polypeptide(L)'
;GVRVIVVSRKMQALDQALFTHIGVDPSQQKIVAVKSSVHFRAHFQPIAEKVIVVAAPGPVVADPAVLPFTNLRPGLRLRPGANR
;
A
#
# COMPACT_ATOMS: atom_id res chain seq x y z
N GLY A 1 -19.50 2.91 -11.47
CA GLY A 1 -18.35 3.67 -12.01
C GLY A 1 -17.18 3.60 -11.04
N VAL A 2 -16.05 4.21 -11.39
CA VAL A 2 -14.85 4.35 -10.53
C VAL A 2 -14.78 5.78 -10.00
N ARG A 3 -14.43 5.96 -8.73
CA ARG A 3 -14.17 7.27 -8.12
C ARG A 3 -12.70 7.37 -7.74
N VAL A 4 -12.07 8.50 -8.01
CA VAL A 4 -10.66 8.74 -7.76
C VAL A 4 -10.51 10.01 -6.94
N ILE A 5 -9.83 9.91 -5.80
CA ILE A 5 -9.45 11.07 -4.99
C ILE A 5 -8.10 11.55 -5.50
N VAL A 6 -8.05 12.79 -5.97
CA VAL A 6 -6.82 13.43 -6.48
C VAL A 6 -6.30 14.41 -5.45
N VAL A 7 -5.01 14.31 -5.15
CA VAL A 7 -4.32 15.16 -4.16
C VAL A 7 -3.17 15.90 -4.85
N SER A 8 -2.97 17.17 -4.49
CA SER A 8 -1.95 18.03 -5.12
C SER A 8 -0.54 17.82 -4.55
N ARG A 9 -0.43 17.15 -3.41
CA ARG A 9 0.83 16.83 -2.73
C ARG A 9 0.91 15.34 -2.42
N LYS A 10 2.12 14.80 -2.34
CA LYS A 10 2.35 13.40 -1.95
C LYS A 10 1.82 13.20 -0.53
N MET A 11 0.81 12.34 -0.39
CA MET A 11 0.27 11.92 0.90
C MET A 11 -0.24 10.49 0.80
N GLN A 12 -0.40 9.84 1.96
CA GLN A 12 -0.98 8.51 2.07
C GLN A 12 -2.36 8.61 2.74
N ALA A 13 -3.27 7.71 2.39
CA ALA A 13 -4.50 7.52 3.16
C ALA A 13 -4.16 6.74 4.45
N LEU A 14 -3.75 7.48 5.49
CA LEU A 14 -3.40 6.92 6.80
C LEU A 14 -4.63 6.26 7.45
N ASP A 15 -5.78 6.90 7.30
CA ASP A 15 -7.05 6.54 7.90
C ASP A 15 -8.21 6.81 6.94
N GLN A 16 -9.43 6.62 7.44
CA GLN A 16 -10.67 6.88 6.70
C GLN A 16 -10.99 8.38 6.57
N ALA A 17 -10.34 9.27 7.33
CA ALA A 17 -10.67 10.70 7.37
C ALA A 17 -10.41 11.38 6.02
N LEU A 18 -9.43 10.92 5.26
CA LEU A 18 -9.18 11.40 3.89
C LEU A 18 -10.41 11.21 2.98
N PHE A 19 -11.13 10.11 3.16
CA PHE A 19 -12.35 9.81 2.40
C PHE A 19 -13.54 10.60 2.93
N THR A 20 -13.76 10.55 4.25
CA THR A 20 -14.94 11.16 4.86
C THR A 20 -14.91 12.69 4.80
N HIS A 21 -13.73 13.31 4.83
CA HIS A 21 -13.56 14.76 4.69
C HIS A 21 -14.13 15.31 3.36
N ILE A 22 -14.11 14.51 2.30
CA ILE A 22 -14.67 14.88 0.99
C ILE A 22 -16.06 14.26 0.74
N GLY A 23 -16.71 13.75 1.79
CA GLY A 23 -18.05 13.16 1.71
C GLY A 23 -18.09 11.74 1.15
N VAL A 24 -16.98 11.01 1.13
CA VAL A 24 -16.95 9.60 0.71
C VAL A 24 -16.88 8.70 1.94
N ASP A 25 -17.91 7.89 2.16
CA ASP A 25 -17.85 6.80 3.13
C ASP A 25 -17.20 5.57 2.49
N PRO A 26 -15.99 5.15 2.94
CA PRO A 26 -15.31 3.97 2.43
C PRO A 26 -16.06 2.66 2.74
N SER A 27 -16.85 2.60 3.81
CA SER A 27 -17.62 1.39 4.18
C SER A 27 -18.74 1.07 3.20
N GLN A 28 -19.22 2.08 2.46
CA GLN A 28 -20.25 1.93 1.44
C GLN A 28 -19.67 1.55 0.07
N GLN A 29 -18.36 1.32 -0.04
CA GLN A 29 -17.70 0.97 -1.30
C GLN A 29 -17.54 -0.54 -1.41
N LYS A 30 -17.88 -1.10 -2.57
CA LYS A 30 -17.63 -2.52 -2.86
C LYS A 30 -16.13 -2.88 -2.81
N ILE A 31 -15.28 -1.92 -3.21
CA ILE A 31 -13.83 -2.05 -3.21
C ILE A 31 -13.23 -0.69 -2.83
N VAL A 32 -12.27 -0.70 -1.90
CA VAL A 32 -11.43 0.45 -1.56
C VAL A 32 -9.99 0.11 -1.91
N ALA A 33 -9.37 0.89 -2.78
CA ALA A 33 -7.96 0.75 -3.12
C ALA A 33 -7.14 1.85 -2.43
N VAL A 34 -6.11 1.45 -1.67
CA VAL A 34 -5.17 2.35 -0.99
C VAL A 34 -3.74 1.90 -1.26
N LYS A 35 -2.84 2.87 -1.48
CA LYS A 35 -1.41 2.58 -1.65
C LYS A 35 -0.75 2.57 -0.26
N SER A 36 -0.58 1.39 0.32
CA SER A 36 0.03 1.20 1.64
C SER A 36 0.58 -0.22 1.79
N SER A 37 1.65 -0.41 2.54
CA SER A 37 2.23 -1.74 2.81
C SER A 37 1.52 -2.46 3.97
N VAL A 38 1.28 -1.75 5.09
CA VAL A 38 0.75 -2.34 6.32
C VAL A 38 -0.17 -1.41 7.11
N HIS A 39 0.12 -0.10 7.14
CA HIS A 39 -0.57 0.84 8.03
C HIS A 39 -2.08 0.93 7.75
N PHE A 40 -2.50 0.75 6.50
CA PHE A 40 -3.92 0.73 6.12
C PHE A 40 -4.75 -0.26 6.94
N ARG A 41 -4.15 -1.35 7.45
CA ARG A 41 -4.90 -2.37 8.19
C ARG A 41 -5.56 -1.81 9.45
N ALA A 42 -4.95 -0.83 10.11
CA ALA A 42 -5.51 -0.26 11.33
C ALA A 42 -6.90 0.37 11.10
N HIS A 43 -7.12 1.00 9.94
CA HIS A 43 -8.34 1.75 9.66
C HIS A 43 -9.25 1.08 8.63
N PHE A 44 -8.70 0.34 7.66
CA PHE A 44 -9.49 -0.23 6.56
C PHE A 44 -9.83 -1.70 6.77
N GLN A 45 -9.04 -2.47 7.53
CA GLN A 45 -9.35 -3.88 7.79
C GLN A 45 -10.66 -4.06 8.58
N PRO A 46 -10.98 -3.25 9.61
CA PRO A 46 -12.22 -3.42 10.37
C PRO A 46 -13.51 -3.22 9.54
N ILE A 47 -13.44 -2.49 8.43
CA ILE A 47 -14.59 -2.24 7.53
C ILE A 47 -14.58 -3.13 6.27
N ALA A 48 -13.60 -4.04 6.14
CA ALA A 48 -13.43 -4.86 4.95
C ALA A 48 -13.76 -6.33 5.27
N GLU A 49 -14.54 -6.97 4.39
CA GLU A 49 -14.74 -8.43 4.42
C GLU A 49 -13.43 -9.18 4.15
N LYS A 50 -12.60 -8.65 3.24
CA LYS A 50 -11.35 -9.28 2.82
C LYS A 50 -10.30 -8.24 2.44
N VAL A 51 -9.05 -8.53 2.81
CA VAL A 51 -7.88 -7.75 2.39
C VAL A 51 -7.15 -8.50 1.27
N ILE A 52 -6.99 -7.84 0.13
CA ILE A 52 -6.25 -8.37 -1.03
C ILE A 52 -4.98 -7.54 -1.18
N VAL A 53 -3.83 -8.15 -0.86
CA VAL A 53 -2.52 -7.51 -1.06
C VAL A 53 -2.10 -7.72 -2.51
N VAL A 54 -1.78 -6.64 -3.21
CA VAL A 54 -1.45 -6.66 -4.65
C VAL A 54 -0.06 -6.07 -4.87
N ALA A 55 0.75 -6.77 -5.66
CA ALA A 55 1.99 -6.21 -6.19
C ALA A 55 1.63 -5.22 -7.31
N ALA A 56 2.08 -3.97 -7.19
CA ALA A 56 1.85 -2.93 -8.19
C ALA A 56 3.19 -2.37 -8.67
N PRO A 57 3.32 -2.04 -9.97
CA PRO A 57 4.52 -1.39 -10.49
C PRO A 57 4.71 -0.02 -9.83
N GLY A 58 5.97 0.42 -9.74
CA GLY A 58 6.32 1.74 -9.23
C GLY A 58 7.62 1.75 -8.43
N PRO A 59 8.03 2.94 -7.93
CA PRO A 59 9.30 3.13 -7.26
C PRO A 59 9.39 2.47 -5.88
N VAL A 60 8.24 2.12 -5.29
CA VAL A 60 8.16 1.38 -4.02
C VAL A 60 7.79 -0.05 -4.33
N VAL A 61 8.82 -0.88 -4.47
CA VAL A 61 8.72 -2.32 -4.75
C VAL A 61 8.55 -3.12 -3.46
N ALA A 62 7.80 -4.22 -3.54
CA ALA A 62 7.59 -5.11 -2.41
C ALA A 62 8.79 -6.05 -2.16
N ASP A 63 9.48 -6.46 -3.23
CA ASP A 63 10.69 -7.28 -3.14
C ASP A 63 11.92 -6.38 -3.27
N PRO A 64 12.73 -6.19 -2.20
CA PRO A 64 13.94 -5.38 -2.28
C PRO A 64 14.99 -5.97 -3.22
N ALA A 65 14.95 -7.27 -3.55
CA ALA A 65 15.93 -7.91 -4.41
C ALA A 65 15.90 -7.41 -5.87
N VAL A 66 14.83 -6.72 -6.28
CA VAL A 66 14.74 -6.13 -7.63
C VAL A 66 15.36 -4.73 -7.70
N LEU A 67 15.77 -4.16 -6.56
CA LEU A 67 16.42 -2.85 -6.52
C LEU A 67 17.89 -2.96 -6.96
N PRO A 68 18.40 -2.03 -7.78
CA PRO A 68 19.75 -2.06 -8.32
C PRO A 68 20.79 -1.56 -7.30
N PHE A 69 20.94 -2.26 -6.18
CA PHE A 69 21.93 -1.89 -5.17
C PHE A 69 23.35 -2.12 -5.69
N THR A 70 24.24 -1.14 -5.50
CA THR A 70 25.63 -1.20 -5.99
C THR A 70 26.69 -1.34 -4.88
N ASN A 71 26.30 -1.19 -3.60
CA ASN A 71 27.24 -1.19 -2.48
C ASN A 71 26.68 -1.98 -1.28
N LEU A 72 26.47 -3.29 -1.48
CA LEU A 72 26.00 -4.19 -0.43
C LEU A 72 27.17 -4.95 0.21
N ARG A 73 27.02 -5.26 1.49
CA ARG A 73 27.96 -6.14 2.20
C ARG A 73 27.96 -7.53 1.55
N PRO A 74 29.13 -8.18 1.40
CA PRO A 74 29.20 -9.57 0.96
C PRO A 74 28.32 -10.48 1.83
N GLY A 75 27.61 -11.43 1.20
CA GLY A 75 26.73 -12.37 1.90
C GLY A 75 25.42 -11.79 2.44
N LEU A 76 25.12 -10.51 2.19
CA LEU A 76 23.85 -9.91 2.60
C LEU A 76 22.68 -10.51 1.81
N ARG A 77 21.65 -10.95 2.54
CA ARG A 77 20.38 -11.37 1.95
C ARG A 77 19.62 -10.17 1.36
N LEU A 78 19.18 -10.30 0.12
CA LEU A 78 18.41 -9.27 -0.57
C LEU A 78 16.90 -9.33 -0.30
N ARG A 79 16.40 -10.48 0.15
CA ARG A 79 14.99 -10.67 0.50
C ARG A 79 14.79 -11.72 1.60
N PRO A 80 13.63 -11.71 2.29
CA PRO A 80 13.28 -12.79 3.20
C PRO A 80 13.32 -14.16 2.51
N GLY A 81 13.93 -15.15 3.15
CA GLY A 81 13.98 -16.54 2.67
C GLY A 81 15.05 -16.85 1.60
N ALA A 82 15.92 -15.90 1.24
CA ALA A 82 16.92 -16.07 0.18
C ALA A 82 18.10 -17.04 0.50
N ASN A 83 18.07 -17.75 1.64
CA ASN A 83 19.04 -18.81 1.95
C ASN A 83 18.33 -20.15 1.75
N ARG A 84 18.50 -20.77 0.59
CA ARG A 84 18.31 -22.21 0.40
C ARG A 84 19.57 -22.76 -0.25
#